data_AF-A0A9J6DP60-F1
#
_entry.id   AF-A0A9J6DP60-F1
#
_cell.length_a   1.000
_cell.length_b   1.000
_cell.length_c   1.000
_cell.angle_alpha   90.00
_cell.angle_beta   90.00
_cell.angle_gamma   90.00
#
_symmetry.space_group_name_H-M   'P 1'
#
loop_
_entity.id
_entity.type
_entity.pdbx_description
1 polymer ?
#
loop_
_entity_poly.entity_id
_entity_poly.type
_entity_poly.pdbx_seq_one_letter_code
_entity_poly.pdbx_strand_id
1 'polypeptide(L)'
;METMLGCLQFMVQEPHDYFAHSSSRQAAYRNLYSNAAQEQTEPLNIFSLSATRWLAIADCIERILSQYDVLKMHLTIVPDKAYSVWLLKEVYNDEKNRAYLLLLEPLLTDFKRVNNMFQGEDEDTLGIFEELQKLYNHLFARTLKLSVHRQHDEASLCDLDLVNLESIYLSVDEADFGSRFNDHINELHLAGEERMLLKQRWFGFLKACASDLQKRLPNTTSLVRKLRAISPSSVLGPNAMKTLKTLPKDVFSCSEHCIEEQAWHLRQVEDVNAHMPAIEFWTKIYAYRDVSGANSM
;
A
#
# COMPACT_ATOMS: atom_id res chain seq x y z
N MET A 1 -14.60 8.73 16.43
CA MET A 1 -13.86 8.61 15.16
C MET A 1 -13.91 9.91 14.37
N GLU A 2 -15.09 10.55 14.23
CA GLU A 2 -15.26 11.78 13.42
C GLU A 2 -14.37 12.96 13.85
N THR A 3 -14.21 13.22 15.15
CA THR A 3 -13.36 14.32 15.63
C THR A 3 -11.87 14.12 15.33
N MET A 4 -11.37 12.88 15.43
CA MET A 4 -9.98 12.52 15.14
C MET A 4 -9.69 12.55 13.64
N LEU A 5 -10.64 12.09 12.81
CA LEU A 5 -10.53 12.17 11.36
C LEU A 5 -10.54 13.63 10.88
N GLY A 6 -11.36 14.48 11.52
CA GLY A 6 -11.38 15.92 11.29
C GLY A 6 -10.04 16.60 11.61
N CYS A 7 -9.40 16.27 12.74
CA CYS A 7 -8.07 16.80 13.08
C CYS A 7 -7.02 16.39 12.04
N LEU A 8 -7.00 15.13 11.63
CA LEU A 8 -6.03 14.65 10.63
C LEU A 8 -6.24 15.28 9.26
N GLN A 9 -7.50 15.37 8.82
CA GLN A 9 -7.83 16.08 7.58
C GLN A 9 -7.38 17.55 7.64
N PHE A 10 -7.63 18.23 8.76
CA PHE A 10 -7.20 19.61 9.00
C PHE A 10 -5.66 19.74 8.93
N MET A 11 -4.91 18.83 9.56
CA MET A 11 -3.45 18.81 9.49
C MET A 11 -2.91 18.65 8.08
N VAL A 12 -3.59 17.91 7.22
CA VAL A 12 -3.09 17.67 5.86
C VAL A 12 -3.49 18.80 4.92
N GLN A 13 -4.65 19.42 5.11
CA GLN A 13 -5.18 20.46 4.20
C GLN A 13 -4.69 21.88 4.54
N GLU A 14 -4.78 22.28 5.80
CA GLU A 14 -4.59 23.67 6.20
C GLU A 14 -3.17 24.22 6.10
N PRO A 15 -2.09 23.43 6.25
CA PRO A 15 -0.74 23.97 6.03
C PRO A 15 -0.56 24.52 4.63
N HIS A 16 -1.11 23.85 3.60
CA HIS A 16 -1.08 24.37 2.23
C HIS A 16 -1.73 25.76 2.18
N ASP A 17 -2.95 25.87 2.69
CA ASP A 17 -3.71 27.13 2.62
C ASP A 17 -3.03 28.22 3.45
N TYR A 18 -2.48 27.89 4.62
CA TYR A 18 -1.71 28.81 5.43
C TYR A 18 -0.54 29.45 4.66
N PHE A 19 0.22 28.65 3.90
CA PHE A 19 1.37 29.13 3.12
C PHE A 19 0.97 29.76 1.77
N ALA A 20 -0.06 29.24 1.10
CA ALA A 20 -0.49 29.72 -0.22
C ALA A 20 -0.93 31.20 -0.19
N HIS A 21 -1.51 31.66 0.91
CA HIS A 21 -2.04 33.02 1.04
C HIS A 21 -0.99 34.08 1.41
N SER A 22 0.28 33.74 1.64
CA SER A 22 1.28 34.74 2.04
C SER A 22 2.72 34.36 1.68
N SER A 23 3.30 35.12 0.74
CA SER A 23 4.74 35.06 0.44
C SER A 23 5.62 35.37 1.65
N SER A 24 5.15 36.23 2.56
CA SER A 24 5.86 36.55 3.81
C SER A 24 5.91 35.34 4.75
N ARG A 25 4.82 34.57 4.89
CA ARG A 25 4.81 33.32 5.68
C ARG A 25 5.77 32.29 5.08
N GLN A 26 5.76 32.13 3.75
CA GLN A 26 6.68 31.23 3.06
C GLN A 26 8.13 31.63 3.28
N ALA A 27 8.46 32.93 3.18
CA ALA A 27 9.81 33.42 3.41
C ALA A 27 10.27 33.20 4.86
N ALA A 28 9.41 33.48 5.84
CA ALA A 28 9.69 33.22 7.25
C ALA A 28 9.92 31.73 7.53
N TYR A 29 9.12 30.85 6.91
CA TYR A 29 9.29 29.41 7.04
C TYR A 29 10.58 28.90 6.38
N ARG A 30 10.90 29.34 5.16
CA ARG A 30 12.16 29.00 4.48
C ARG A 30 13.38 29.36 5.32
N ASN A 31 13.40 30.57 5.88
CA ASN A 31 14.49 31.03 6.74
C ASN A 31 14.64 30.16 7.99
N LEU A 32 13.54 29.76 8.61
CA LEU A 32 13.56 28.89 9.79
C LEU A 32 14.00 27.47 9.42
N TYR A 33 13.52 26.95 8.29
CA TYR A 33 13.89 25.63 7.76
C TYR A 33 15.39 25.54 7.45
N SER A 34 15.95 26.51 6.72
CA SER A 34 17.38 26.54 6.39
C SER A 34 18.28 26.61 7.62
N ASN A 35 17.83 27.30 8.67
CA ASN A 35 18.59 27.40 9.92
C ASN A 35 18.50 26.10 10.75
N ALA A 36 17.38 25.39 10.70
CA ALA A 36 17.18 24.15 11.43
C ALA A 36 17.84 22.94 10.75
N ALA A 37 17.81 22.88 9.41
CA ALA A 37 18.27 21.73 8.64
C ALA A 37 19.80 21.64 8.49
N GLN A 38 20.57 22.67 8.91
CA GLN A 38 22.04 22.77 8.76
C GLN A 38 22.58 22.63 7.32
N GLU A 39 21.70 22.52 6.33
CA GLU A 39 21.99 22.50 4.90
C GLU A 39 21.18 23.61 4.20
N GLN A 40 21.68 24.15 3.09
CA GLN A 40 20.93 25.06 2.21
C GLN A 40 19.88 24.30 1.39
N THR A 41 19.00 23.57 2.08
CA THR A 41 17.88 22.84 1.47
C THR A 41 16.61 23.68 1.56
N GLU A 42 15.87 23.73 0.46
CA GLU A 42 14.54 24.35 0.43
C GLU A 42 13.51 23.40 1.08
N PRO A 43 12.53 23.94 1.83
CA PRO A 43 11.46 23.13 2.38
C PRO A 43 10.63 22.46 1.27
N LEU A 44 10.12 21.27 1.57
CA LEU A 44 9.23 20.56 0.65
C LEU A 44 7.89 21.27 0.56
N ASN A 45 7.46 21.59 -0.66
CA ASN A 45 6.18 22.25 -0.89
C ASN A 45 5.02 21.36 -0.41
N ILE A 46 4.18 21.85 0.51
CA ILE A 46 2.96 21.13 0.92
C ILE A 46 1.90 21.46 -0.12
N PHE A 47 1.38 20.46 -0.82
CA PHE A 47 0.42 20.68 -1.91
C PHE A 47 -1.03 20.61 -1.42
N SER A 48 -1.94 21.27 -2.15
CA SER A 48 -3.37 21.20 -1.89
C SER A 48 -3.91 19.79 -2.17
N LEU A 49 -4.70 19.27 -1.24
CA LEU A 49 -5.52 18.10 -1.48
C LEU A 49 -6.75 18.49 -2.31
N SER A 50 -6.79 18.09 -3.58
CA SER A 50 -8.04 18.16 -4.34
C SER A 50 -8.98 17.02 -3.92
N ALA A 51 -10.29 17.25 -3.96
CA ALA A 51 -11.31 16.23 -3.63
C ALA A 51 -11.18 14.91 -4.40
N THR A 52 -10.57 14.91 -5.59
CA THR A 52 -10.36 13.72 -6.43
C THR A 52 -8.98 13.06 -6.30
N ARG A 53 -8.07 13.62 -5.48
CA ARG A 53 -6.69 13.12 -5.31
C ARG A 53 -6.46 12.59 -3.90
N TRP A 54 -7.27 11.64 -3.45
CA TRP A 54 -7.06 10.96 -2.17
C TRP A 54 -5.67 10.29 -2.09
N LEU A 55 -5.10 9.88 -3.23
CA LEU A 55 -3.73 9.35 -3.33
C LEU A 55 -2.65 10.37 -2.94
N ALA A 56 -2.92 11.68 -3.12
CA ALA A 56 -1.99 12.73 -2.74
C ALA A 56 -1.90 12.89 -1.21
N ILE A 57 -2.80 12.27 -0.44
CA ILE A 57 -2.74 12.27 1.03
C ILE A 57 -1.45 11.60 1.50
N ALA A 58 -1.04 10.48 0.88
CA ALA A 58 0.21 9.82 1.23
C ALA A 58 1.42 10.77 1.09
N ASP A 59 1.53 11.45 -0.05
CA ASP A 59 2.60 12.43 -0.30
C ASP A 59 2.56 13.61 0.65
N CYS A 60 1.36 14.10 0.99
CA CYS A 60 1.22 15.21 1.90
C CYS A 60 1.63 14.81 3.32
N ILE A 61 1.23 13.62 3.78
CA ILE A 61 1.64 13.10 5.10
C ILE A 61 3.16 12.90 5.14
N GLU A 62 3.76 12.31 4.11
CA GLU A 62 5.21 12.13 4.00
C GLU A 62 5.94 13.48 4.12
N ARG A 63 5.51 14.48 3.34
CA ARG A 63 6.08 15.84 3.37
C ARG A 63 5.84 16.56 4.68
N ILE A 64 4.72 16.33 5.36
CA ILE A 64 4.45 16.92 6.67
C ILE A 64 5.37 16.28 7.71
N LEU A 65 5.49 14.95 7.71
CA LEU A 65 6.33 14.22 8.64
C LEU A 65 7.82 14.56 8.49
N SER A 66 8.30 14.74 7.26
CA SER A 66 9.71 15.06 6.97
C SER A 66 10.14 16.43 7.52
N GLN A 67 9.19 17.35 7.74
CA GLN A 67 9.46 18.71 8.22
C GLN A 67 8.60 19.05 9.45
N TYR A 68 8.11 18.04 10.18
CA TYR A 68 7.10 18.19 11.23
C TYR A 68 7.56 19.14 12.34
N ASP A 69 8.77 18.92 12.86
CA ASP A 69 9.32 19.70 13.98
C ASP A 69 9.53 21.16 13.59
N VAL A 70 9.95 21.41 12.35
CA VAL A 70 10.15 22.74 11.79
C VAL A 70 8.82 23.46 11.57
N LEU A 71 7.80 22.76 11.07
CA LEU A 71 6.43 23.28 10.96
C LEU A 71 5.85 23.65 12.32
N LYS A 72 5.95 22.75 13.29
CA LYS A 72 5.50 22.98 14.66
C LYS A 72 6.17 24.21 15.27
N MET A 73 7.49 24.34 15.10
CA MET A 73 8.24 25.50 15.58
C MET A 73 7.77 26.80 14.91
N HIS A 74 7.61 26.80 13.59
CA HIS A 74 7.12 27.96 12.84
C HIS A 74 5.74 28.41 13.35
N LEU A 75 4.79 27.48 13.47
CA LEU A 75 3.44 27.77 13.95
C LEU A 75 3.44 28.27 15.40
N THR A 76 4.41 27.86 16.22
CA THR A 76 4.52 28.32 17.60
C THR A 76 5.02 29.77 17.70
N ILE A 77 5.92 30.19 16.81
CA ILE A 77 6.52 31.53 16.79
C ILE A 77 5.57 32.57 16.20
N VAL A 78 4.74 32.16 15.22
CA VAL A 78 3.84 33.08 14.52
C VAL A 78 2.71 33.52 15.47
N PRO A 79 2.38 34.83 15.50
CA PRO A 79 1.29 35.32 16.34
C PRO A 79 -0.08 34.83 15.84
N ASP A 80 -0.89 34.34 16.77
CA ASP A 80 -2.22 33.76 16.55
C ASP A 80 -3.26 34.84 16.18
N LYS A 81 -3.21 35.36 14.95
CA LYS A 81 -4.14 36.40 14.46
C LYS A 81 -5.45 35.86 13.89
N ALA A 82 -5.45 34.62 13.39
CA ALA A 82 -6.61 33.98 12.79
C ALA A 82 -6.90 32.66 13.49
N TYR A 83 -8.18 32.32 13.64
CA TYR A 83 -8.60 31.10 14.34
C TYR A 83 -8.02 29.82 13.72
N SER A 84 -7.93 29.74 12.39
CA SER A 84 -7.32 28.58 11.71
C SER A 84 -5.84 28.42 12.03
N VAL A 85 -5.09 29.51 12.21
CA VAL A 85 -3.66 29.47 12.59
C VAL A 85 -3.50 28.98 14.02
N TRP A 86 -4.33 29.50 14.94
CA TRP A 86 -4.37 29.04 16.32
C TRP A 86 -4.71 27.54 16.38
N LEU A 87 -5.74 27.09 15.67
CA LEU A 87 -6.13 25.69 15.63
C LEU A 87 -5.03 24.82 15.02
N LEU A 88 -4.36 25.28 13.95
CA LEU A 88 -3.25 24.57 13.33
C LEU A 88 -2.09 24.39 14.31
N LYS A 89 -1.77 25.44 15.08
CA LYS A 89 -0.78 25.38 16.16
C LYS A 89 -1.18 24.38 17.24
N GLU A 90 -2.42 24.41 17.74
CA GLU A 90 -2.89 23.46 18.75
C GLU A 90 -2.80 22.01 18.25
N VAL A 91 -3.26 21.75 17.02
CA VAL A 91 -3.30 20.40 16.45
C VAL A 91 -1.89 19.85 16.20
N TYR A 92 -0.94 20.67 15.73
CA TYR A 92 0.47 20.28 15.55
C TYR A 92 1.23 20.13 16.89
N ASN A 93 0.80 20.83 17.94
CA ASN A 93 1.39 20.72 19.27
C ASN A 93 0.92 19.48 20.04
N ASP A 94 -0.23 18.90 19.70
CA ASP A 94 -0.65 17.61 20.23
C ASP A 94 0.11 16.47 19.54
N GLU A 95 1.13 15.96 20.23
CA GLU A 95 1.98 14.87 19.76
C GLU A 95 1.24 13.55 19.48
N LYS A 96 0.02 13.36 19.99
CA LYS A 96 -0.81 12.20 19.63
C LYS A 96 -1.20 12.27 18.15
N ASN A 97 -1.38 13.47 17.61
CA ASN A 97 -1.66 13.66 16.20
C ASN A 97 -0.45 13.34 15.32
N ARG A 98 0.78 13.59 15.80
CA ARG A 98 1.99 13.11 15.13
C ARG A 98 2.04 11.59 15.09
N ALA A 99 1.72 10.93 16.21
CA ALA A 99 1.63 9.46 16.26
C ALA A 99 0.67 8.93 15.18
N TYR A 100 -0.45 9.62 14.97
CA TYR A 100 -1.43 9.26 13.96
C TYR A 100 -0.89 9.35 12.52
N LEU A 101 -0.17 10.40 12.20
CA LEU A 101 0.49 10.53 10.89
C LEU A 101 1.56 9.45 10.69
N LEU A 102 2.36 9.15 11.71
CA LEU A 102 3.40 8.11 11.67
C LEU A 102 2.85 6.71 11.40
N LEU A 103 1.63 6.41 11.87
CA LEU A 103 0.98 5.13 11.62
C LEU A 103 0.33 5.08 10.24
N LEU A 104 -0.27 6.18 9.78
CA LEU A 104 -0.93 6.26 8.47
C LEU A 104 0.06 6.23 7.31
N GLU A 105 1.23 6.86 7.44
CA GLU A 105 2.21 7.00 6.37
C GLU A 105 2.59 5.67 5.69
N PRO A 106 3.02 4.61 6.39
CA PRO A 106 3.40 3.36 5.72
C PRO A 106 2.20 2.69 5.05
N LEU A 107 1.02 2.76 5.67
CA LEU A 107 -0.19 2.14 5.15
C LEU A 107 -0.67 2.85 3.86
N LEU A 108 -0.71 4.18 3.86
CA LEU A 108 -1.14 4.95 2.69
C LEU A 108 -0.11 4.88 1.56
N THR A 109 1.18 4.77 1.88
CA THR A 109 2.24 4.53 0.90
C THR A 109 2.03 3.21 0.17
N ASP A 110 1.72 2.13 0.91
CA ASP A 110 1.43 0.82 0.31
C ASP A 110 0.17 0.86 -0.56
N PHE A 111 -0.91 1.51 -0.10
CA PHE A 111 -2.13 1.69 -0.89
C PHE A 111 -1.87 2.50 -2.16
N LYS A 112 -1.14 3.61 -2.05
CA LYS A 112 -0.79 4.46 -3.19
C LYS A 112 0.04 3.68 -4.21
N ARG A 113 1.03 2.92 -3.76
CA ARG A 113 1.89 2.11 -4.62
C ARG A 113 1.06 1.13 -5.46
N VAL A 114 0.21 0.33 -4.81
CA VAL A 114 -0.64 -0.64 -5.52
C VAL A 114 -1.62 0.07 -6.45
N ASN A 115 -2.17 1.23 -6.06
CA ASN A 115 -3.10 1.98 -6.91
C ASN A 115 -2.44 2.78 -8.04
N ASN A 116 -1.13 3.01 -8.00
CA ASN A 116 -0.36 3.57 -9.11
C ASN A 116 -0.02 2.50 -10.14
N MET A 117 0.23 1.26 -9.69
CA MET A 117 -0.08 0.09 -10.50
C MET A 117 -1.60 0.10 -10.80
N PHE A 118 -2.27 -0.71 -11.60
CA PHE A 118 -3.66 -0.44 -12.06
C PHE A 118 -3.86 0.84 -12.91
N GLN A 119 -3.15 1.94 -12.65
CA GLN A 119 -3.20 3.15 -13.49
C GLN A 119 -2.18 3.14 -14.63
N GLY A 120 -1.22 2.21 -14.61
CA GLY A 120 -0.25 2.06 -15.70
C GLY A 120 -0.87 1.48 -16.97
N GLU A 121 -0.41 1.96 -18.12
CA GLU A 121 -0.97 1.61 -19.44
C GLU A 121 -0.51 0.22 -19.94
N ASP A 122 0.66 -0.25 -19.53
CA ASP A 122 1.30 -1.49 -20.02
C ASP A 122 1.57 -2.53 -18.90
N GLU A 123 0.85 -2.45 -17.79
CA GLU A 123 1.17 -3.27 -16.62
C GLU A 123 0.68 -4.72 -16.74
N ASP A 124 1.53 -5.66 -16.31
CA ASP A 124 1.19 -7.07 -16.21
C ASP A 124 0.04 -7.25 -15.21
N THR A 125 -1.15 -7.57 -15.73
CA THR A 125 -2.36 -7.80 -14.94
C THR A 125 -2.12 -8.83 -13.84
N LEU A 126 -1.37 -9.91 -14.11
CA LEU A 126 -1.07 -10.93 -13.11
C LEU A 126 -0.15 -10.36 -12.00
N GLY A 127 0.85 -9.57 -12.38
CA GLY A 127 1.72 -8.86 -11.44
C GLY A 127 0.96 -7.89 -10.53
N ILE A 128 -0.01 -7.15 -11.07
CA ILE A 128 -0.86 -6.25 -10.27
C ILE A 128 -1.64 -7.04 -9.20
N PHE A 129 -2.22 -8.19 -9.56
CA PHE A 129 -2.92 -9.04 -8.60
C PHE A 129 -2.00 -9.59 -7.50
N GLU A 130 -0.76 -9.96 -7.83
CA GLU A 130 0.23 -10.38 -6.82
C GLU A 130 0.53 -9.25 -5.84
N GLU A 131 0.66 -8.01 -6.32
CA GLU A 131 0.91 -6.85 -5.47
C GLU A 131 -0.29 -6.50 -4.59
N LEU A 132 -1.51 -6.64 -5.10
CA LEU A 132 -2.73 -6.51 -4.30
C LEU A 132 -2.80 -7.60 -3.20
N GLN A 133 -2.41 -8.83 -3.52
CA GLN A 133 -2.38 -9.93 -2.54
C GLN A 133 -1.31 -9.71 -1.46
N LYS A 134 -0.13 -9.17 -1.83
CA LYS A 134 0.91 -8.79 -0.86
C LYS A 134 0.43 -7.69 0.08
N LEU A 135 -0.24 -6.66 -0.44
CA LEU A 135 -0.85 -5.60 0.37
C LEU A 135 -1.84 -6.18 1.39
N TYR A 136 -2.69 -7.11 0.95
CA TYR A 136 -3.63 -7.80 1.82
C TYR A 136 -2.93 -8.60 2.92
N ASN A 137 -1.93 -9.42 2.56
CA ASN A 137 -1.15 -10.21 3.50
C ASN A 137 -0.41 -9.35 4.53
N HIS A 138 0.15 -8.20 4.12
CA HIS A 138 0.79 -7.26 5.04
C HIS A 138 -0.20 -6.66 6.04
N LEU A 139 -1.41 -6.29 5.60
CA LEU A 139 -2.44 -5.76 6.50
C LEU A 139 -2.94 -6.83 7.47
N PHE A 140 -3.03 -8.08 7.00
CA PHE A 140 -3.41 -9.23 7.81
C PHE A 140 -2.37 -9.59 8.85
N ALA A 141 -1.08 -9.59 8.48
CA ALA A 141 0.01 -9.86 9.40
C ALA A 141 0.05 -8.87 10.59
N ARG A 142 -0.45 -7.64 10.39
CA ARG A 142 -0.57 -6.62 11.46
C ARG A 142 -1.77 -6.83 12.39
N THR A 143 -2.77 -7.61 11.97
CA THR A 143 -4.08 -7.69 12.64
C THR A 143 -4.47 -9.09 13.11
N LEU A 144 -4.05 -10.15 12.42
CA LEU A 144 -4.45 -11.54 12.66
C LEU A 144 -3.40 -12.33 13.45
N LYS A 145 -3.88 -13.31 14.22
CA LYS A 145 -3.01 -14.23 14.95
C LYS A 145 -2.19 -15.10 14.00
N LEU A 146 -0.95 -15.39 14.39
CA LEU A 146 -0.07 -16.30 13.64
C LEU A 146 -0.68 -17.70 13.42
N SER A 147 -1.52 -18.18 14.35
CA SER A 147 -2.23 -19.44 14.20
C SER A 147 -3.14 -19.47 12.97
N VAL A 148 -3.76 -18.34 12.64
CA VAL A 148 -4.64 -18.19 11.47
C VAL A 148 -3.80 -18.28 10.20
N HIS A 149 -2.68 -17.56 10.14
CA HIS A 149 -1.74 -17.63 9.01
C HIS A 149 -1.16 -19.04 8.77
N ARG A 150 -1.04 -19.87 9.81
CA ARG A 150 -0.55 -21.25 9.69
C ARG A 150 -1.63 -22.24 9.22
N GLN A 151 -2.89 -21.94 9.51
CA GLN A 151 -4.02 -22.82 9.22
C GLN A 151 -4.66 -22.55 7.87
N HIS A 152 -4.44 -21.36 7.31
CA HIS A 152 -5.02 -20.91 6.07
C HIS A 152 -3.93 -20.65 5.04
N ASP A 153 -4.10 -21.17 3.83
CA ASP A 153 -3.33 -20.68 2.69
C ASP A 153 -3.79 -19.27 2.29
N GLU A 154 -3.03 -18.60 1.44
CA GLU A 154 -3.33 -17.21 1.06
C GLU A 154 -4.70 -17.05 0.38
N ALA A 155 -5.25 -18.12 -0.20
CA ALA A 155 -6.59 -18.11 -0.79
C ALA A 155 -7.67 -18.13 0.30
N SER A 156 -7.51 -19.02 1.27
CA SER A 156 -8.44 -19.19 2.38
C SER A 156 -8.44 -18.00 3.33
N LEU A 157 -7.32 -17.25 3.41
CA LEU A 157 -7.26 -15.98 4.16
C LEU A 157 -8.26 -14.96 3.59
N CYS A 158 -8.40 -14.89 2.25
CA CYS A 158 -9.34 -13.98 1.60
C CYS A 158 -10.81 -14.32 1.87
N ASP A 159 -11.11 -15.56 2.27
CA ASP A 159 -12.48 -16.06 2.52
C ASP A 159 -12.85 -16.05 4.01
N LEU A 160 -11.96 -15.55 4.89
CA LEU A 160 -12.22 -15.49 6.33
C LEU A 160 -13.37 -14.55 6.67
N ASP A 161 -14.21 -14.94 7.61
CA ASP A 161 -15.23 -14.06 8.19
C ASP A 161 -14.60 -13.09 9.19
N LEU A 162 -14.04 -12.00 8.65
CA LEU A 162 -13.43 -10.92 9.42
C LEU A 162 -14.44 -10.14 10.28
N VAL A 163 -15.73 -10.22 9.98
CA VAL A 163 -16.75 -9.40 10.66
C VAL A 163 -17.23 -10.09 11.93
N ASN A 164 -17.44 -11.40 11.89
CA ASN A 164 -18.06 -12.12 13.01
C ASN A 164 -17.07 -12.89 13.88
N LEU A 165 -15.85 -13.19 13.39
CA LEU A 165 -14.90 -14.02 14.12
C LEU A 165 -13.84 -13.19 14.85
N GLU A 166 -14.21 -12.52 15.94
CA GLU A 166 -13.26 -11.69 16.72
C GLU A 166 -12.04 -12.48 17.25
N SER A 167 -12.17 -13.80 17.43
CA SER A 167 -11.11 -14.68 17.95
C SER A 167 -9.88 -14.81 17.05
N ILE A 168 -10.00 -14.46 15.76
CA ILE A 168 -8.89 -14.53 14.78
C ILE A 168 -7.90 -13.38 14.93
N TYR A 169 -8.35 -12.25 15.51
CA TYR A 169 -7.55 -11.05 15.65
C TYR A 169 -6.56 -11.15 16.80
N LEU A 170 -5.42 -10.47 16.65
CA LEU A 170 -4.47 -10.21 17.72
C LEU A 170 -5.14 -9.41 18.84
N SER A 171 -4.58 -9.48 20.04
CA SER A 171 -4.88 -8.46 21.03
C SER A 171 -4.26 -7.11 20.62
N VAL A 172 -4.78 -6.01 21.17
CA VAL A 172 -4.30 -4.66 20.84
C VAL A 172 -2.82 -4.47 21.18
N ASP A 173 -2.30 -5.18 22.18
CA ASP A 173 -0.90 -5.10 22.58
C ASP A 173 0.04 -5.91 21.69
N GLU A 174 -0.47 -6.95 21.04
CA GLU A 174 0.28 -7.81 20.11
C GLU A 174 0.23 -7.30 18.67
N ALA A 175 -0.67 -6.36 18.36
CA ALA A 175 -0.81 -5.78 17.03
C ALA A 175 0.44 -5.00 16.61
N ASP A 176 0.80 -5.13 15.33
CA ASP A 176 1.93 -4.39 14.76
C ASP A 176 1.49 -3.03 14.20
N PHE A 177 1.89 -1.97 14.88
CA PHE A 177 1.66 -0.58 14.50
C PHE A 177 2.87 0.08 13.82
N GLY A 178 3.98 -0.64 13.65
CA GLY A 178 5.24 -0.13 13.10
C GLY A 178 6.17 0.50 14.14
N SER A 179 7.48 0.43 13.89
CA SER A 179 8.53 0.89 14.80
C SER A 179 8.43 2.38 15.12
N ARG A 180 8.35 3.24 14.09
CA ARG A 180 8.28 4.71 14.25
C ARG A 180 7.13 5.15 15.15
N PHE A 181 5.97 4.51 15.02
CA PHE A 181 4.82 4.77 15.89
C PHE A 181 5.10 4.32 17.33
N ASN A 182 5.63 3.10 17.50
CA ASN A 182 5.92 2.55 18.82
C ASN A 182 6.98 3.38 19.57
N ASP A 183 8.03 3.81 18.88
CA ASP A 183 9.09 4.67 19.41
C ASP A 183 8.50 6.01 19.87
N HIS A 184 7.74 6.68 19.00
CA HIS A 184 7.09 7.95 19.33
C HIS A 184 6.12 7.85 20.51
N ILE A 185 5.31 6.80 20.58
CA ILE A 185 4.40 6.56 21.71
C ILE A 185 5.17 6.26 23.01
N ASN A 186 6.32 5.57 22.93
CA ASN A 186 7.18 5.34 24.10
C ASN A 186 7.75 6.65 24.65
N GLU A 187 8.16 7.58 23.77
CA GLU A 187 8.68 8.89 24.13
C GLU A 187 7.61 9.81 24.77
N LEU A 188 6.33 9.62 24.41
CA LEU A 188 5.25 10.46 24.93
C LEU A 188 4.89 10.25 26.39
N HIS A 189 5.40 9.18 27.02
CA HIS A 189 5.12 8.85 28.43
C HIS A 189 3.62 8.94 28.80
N LEU A 190 2.74 8.56 27.88
CA LEU A 190 1.29 8.61 28.08
C LEU A 190 0.86 7.70 29.24
N ALA A 191 -0.21 8.10 29.94
CA ALA A 191 -0.85 7.23 30.91
C ALA A 191 -1.31 5.92 30.24
N GLY A 192 -1.26 4.80 30.98
CA GLY A 192 -1.55 3.47 30.43
C GLY A 192 -2.92 3.36 29.76
N GLU A 193 -3.95 3.98 30.35
CA GLU A 193 -5.30 4.00 29.79
C GLU A 193 -5.37 4.79 28.47
N GLU A 194 -4.75 5.97 28.41
CA GLU A 194 -4.74 6.81 27.20
C GLU A 194 -3.99 6.13 26.06
N ARG A 195 -2.85 5.50 26.37
CA ARG A 195 -2.08 4.70 25.43
C ARG A 195 -2.91 3.55 24.86
N MET A 196 -3.64 2.85 25.74
CA MET A 196 -4.49 1.73 25.35
C MET A 196 -5.64 2.19 24.46
N LEU A 197 -6.31 3.29 24.81
CA LEU A 197 -7.38 3.88 23.99
C LEU A 197 -6.87 4.28 22.60
N LEU A 198 -5.68 4.85 22.51
CA LEU A 198 -5.06 5.23 21.24
C LEU A 198 -4.77 3.99 20.36
N LYS A 199 -4.17 2.95 20.94
CA LYS A 199 -3.92 1.69 20.22
C LYS A 199 -5.22 0.98 19.82
N GLN A 200 -6.23 0.95 20.68
CA GLN A 200 -7.54 0.35 20.40
C GLN A 200 -8.21 1.00 19.18
N ARG A 201 -8.20 2.33 19.10
CA ARG A 201 -8.74 3.07 17.96
C ARG A 201 -8.04 2.67 16.66
N TRP A 202 -6.71 2.56 16.70
CA TRP A 202 -5.95 2.14 15.53
C TRP A 202 -6.19 0.71 15.13
N PHE A 203 -6.26 -0.17 16.10
CA PHE A 203 -6.55 -1.56 15.82
C PHE A 203 -7.93 -1.70 15.16
N GLY A 204 -8.93 -0.96 15.65
CA GLY A 204 -10.24 -0.86 14.99
C GLY A 204 -10.17 -0.33 13.56
N PHE A 205 -9.35 0.69 13.30
CA PHE A 205 -9.13 1.21 11.95
C PHE A 205 -8.47 0.16 11.03
N LEU A 206 -7.42 -0.52 11.48
CA LEU A 206 -6.75 -1.58 10.71
C LEU A 206 -7.72 -2.72 10.37
N LYS A 207 -8.58 -3.12 11.32
CA LYS A 207 -9.65 -4.10 11.07
C LYS A 207 -10.63 -3.63 10.01
N ALA A 208 -11.06 -2.36 10.07
CA ALA A 208 -11.94 -1.79 9.07
C ALA A 208 -11.29 -1.78 7.68
N CYS A 209 -10.02 -1.35 7.59
CA CYS A 209 -9.24 -1.42 6.35
C CYS A 209 -9.15 -2.86 5.80
N ALA A 210 -8.90 -3.84 6.67
CA ALA A 210 -8.79 -5.25 6.29
C ALA A 210 -10.12 -5.77 5.70
N SER A 211 -11.25 -5.47 6.36
CA SER A 211 -12.59 -5.82 5.87
C SER A 211 -12.94 -5.12 4.57
N ASP A 212 -12.64 -3.82 4.44
CA ASP A 212 -12.98 -3.07 3.23
C ASP A 212 -12.10 -3.45 2.04
N LEU A 213 -10.84 -3.84 2.27
CA LEU A 213 -9.98 -4.39 1.24
C LEU A 213 -10.47 -5.77 0.79
N GLN A 214 -10.91 -6.62 1.73
CA GLN A 214 -11.50 -7.93 1.43
C GLN A 214 -12.74 -7.81 0.53
N LYS A 215 -13.66 -6.88 0.82
CA LYS A 215 -14.85 -6.64 -0.02
C LYS A 215 -14.54 -6.23 -1.46
N ARG A 216 -13.36 -5.65 -1.70
CA ARG A 216 -12.92 -5.15 -3.00
C ARG A 216 -12.09 -6.19 -3.78
N LEU A 217 -11.63 -7.25 -3.11
CA LEU A 217 -10.98 -8.37 -3.76
C LEU A 217 -12.03 -9.22 -4.47
N PRO A 218 -11.91 -9.45 -5.79
CA PRO A 218 -12.89 -10.22 -6.51
C PRO A 218 -12.77 -11.72 -6.19
N ASN A 219 -13.89 -12.43 -6.14
CA ASN A 219 -13.95 -13.90 -5.99
C ASN A 219 -13.14 -14.66 -7.09
N THR A 220 -12.81 -13.98 -8.19
CA THR A 220 -11.95 -14.48 -9.27
C THR A 220 -10.47 -14.57 -8.89
N THR A 221 -10.06 -14.14 -7.70
CA THR A 221 -8.68 -14.28 -7.21
C THR A 221 -8.17 -15.72 -7.32
N SER A 222 -9.06 -16.71 -7.14
CA SER A 222 -8.72 -18.12 -7.33
C SER A 222 -8.37 -18.48 -8.78
N LEU A 223 -9.11 -17.95 -9.76
CA LEU A 223 -8.87 -18.15 -11.19
C LEU A 223 -7.59 -17.41 -11.63
N VAL A 224 -7.46 -16.14 -11.26
CA VAL A 224 -6.29 -15.31 -11.58
C VAL A 224 -5.00 -15.96 -11.03
N ARG A 225 -5.05 -16.51 -9.82
CA ARG A 225 -3.92 -17.24 -9.24
C ARG A 225 -3.53 -18.47 -10.06
N LYS A 226 -4.52 -19.22 -10.57
CA LYS A 226 -4.24 -20.36 -11.46
C LYS A 226 -3.70 -19.90 -12.82
N LEU A 227 -4.13 -18.75 -13.32
CA LEU A 227 -3.57 -18.13 -14.54
C LEU A 227 -2.11 -17.69 -14.36
N ARG A 228 -1.57 -17.62 -13.13
CA ARG A 228 -0.12 -17.48 -12.92
C ARG A 228 0.68 -18.60 -13.59
N ALA A 229 0.09 -19.79 -13.74
CA ALA A 229 0.75 -20.92 -14.38
C ALA A 229 1.17 -20.64 -15.82
N ILE A 230 0.53 -19.68 -16.51
CA ILE A 230 0.86 -19.25 -17.86
C ILE A 230 1.74 -17.98 -17.90
N SER A 231 2.37 -17.58 -16.79
CA SER A 231 3.36 -16.50 -16.85
C SER A 231 4.65 -16.98 -17.54
N PRO A 232 5.40 -16.11 -18.25
CA PRO A 232 6.63 -16.50 -18.94
C PRO A 232 7.64 -17.21 -18.03
N SER A 233 7.79 -16.70 -16.80
CA SER A 233 8.63 -17.28 -15.76
C SER A 233 8.17 -18.65 -15.26
N SER A 234 6.85 -18.89 -15.22
CA SER A 234 6.29 -20.18 -14.81
C SER A 234 6.46 -21.24 -15.90
N VAL A 235 6.24 -20.87 -17.16
CA VAL A 235 6.24 -21.81 -18.30
C VAL A 235 7.65 -22.17 -18.77
N LEU A 236 8.59 -21.24 -18.71
CA LEU A 236 10.01 -21.52 -19.00
C LEU A 236 10.78 -22.07 -17.79
N GLY A 237 10.19 -22.02 -16.60
CA GLY A 237 10.84 -22.44 -15.36
C GLY A 237 11.08 -23.97 -15.24
N PRO A 238 11.94 -24.40 -14.31
CA PRO A 238 12.26 -25.80 -14.10
C PRO A 238 11.04 -26.65 -13.68
N ASN A 239 10.04 -26.02 -13.04
CA ASN A 239 8.83 -26.67 -12.53
C ASN A 239 7.60 -26.50 -13.44
N ALA A 240 7.76 -26.06 -14.68
CA ALA A 240 6.67 -25.69 -15.59
C ALA A 240 5.53 -26.71 -15.67
N MET A 241 5.86 -28.01 -15.82
CA MET A 241 4.86 -29.07 -15.92
C MET A 241 3.99 -29.20 -14.66
N LYS A 242 4.60 -29.08 -13.48
CA LYS A 242 3.86 -29.14 -12.22
C LYS A 242 2.90 -27.96 -12.10
N THR A 243 3.33 -26.78 -12.55
CA THR A 243 2.54 -25.55 -12.49
C THR A 243 1.40 -25.56 -13.52
N LEU A 244 1.66 -25.95 -14.77
CA LEU A 244 0.66 -26.00 -15.84
C LEU A 244 -0.47 -26.99 -15.56
N LYS A 245 -0.17 -28.11 -14.87
CA LYS A 245 -1.20 -29.08 -14.43
C LYS A 245 -2.20 -28.51 -13.40
N THR A 246 -1.92 -27.35 -12.82
CA THR A 246 -2.83 -26.66 -11.88
C THR A 246 -3.88 -25.77 -12.57
N LEU A 247 -3.80 -25.62 -13.90
CA LEU A 247 -4.76 -24.84 -14.66
C LEU A 247 -6.19 -25.40 -14.52
N PRO A 248 -7.21 -24.53 -14.43
CA PRO A 248 -8.58 -24.98 -14.26
C PRO A 248 -9.07 -25.69 -15.53
N LYS A 249 -9.43 -26.97 -15.40
CA LYS A 249 -9.92 -27.81 -16.49
C LYS A 249 -11.23 -27.30 -17.11
N ASP A 250 -11.98 -26.52 -16.34
CA ASP A 250 -13.24 -25.91 -16.78
C ASP A 250 -13.01 -24.77 -17.80
N VAL A 251 -11.79 -24.22 -17.85
CA VAL A 251 -11.39 -23.14 -18.77
C VAL A 251 -10.44 -23.67 -19.85
N PHE A 252 -9.55 -24.60 -19.50
CA PHE A 252 -8.57 -25.18 -20.42
C PHE A 252 -8.87 -26.66 -20.67
N SER A 253 -9.43 -26.96 -21.83
CA SER A 253 -9.71 -28.33 -22.30
C SER A 253 -8.57 -28.84 -23.18
N CYS A 254 -7.45 -29.22 -22.58
CA CYS A 254 -6.31 -29.89 -23.24
C CYS A 254 -5.87 -31.09 -22.38
N SER A 255 -5.43 -32.17 -23.04
CA SER A 255 -4.93 -33.36 -22.35
C SER A 255 -3.55 -33.08 -21.72
N GLU A 256 -3.16 -33.83 -20.69
CA GLU A 256 -1.83 -33.64 -20.07
C GLU A 256 -0.69 -33.79 -21.08
N HIS A 257 -0.84 -34.71 -22.03
CA HIS A 257 0.12 -34.89 -23.13
C HIS A 257 0.24 -33.64 -24.00
N CYS A 258 -0.88 -33.00 -24.33
CA CYS A 258 -0.93 -31.77 -25.14
C CYS A 258 -0.23 -30.61 -24.41
N ILE A 259 -0.38 -30.51 -23.08
CA ILE A 259 0.35 -29.52 -22.26
C ILE A 259 1.86 -29.80 -22.26
N GLU A 260 2.26 -31.06 -22.13
CA GLU A 260 3.67 -31.45 -22.09
C GLU A 260 4.38 -31.19 -23.43
N GLU A 261 3.70 -31.47 -24.54
CA GLU A 261 4.17 -31.17 -25.88
C GLU A 261 4.32 -29.65 -26.09
N GLN A 262 3.28 -28.87 -25.83
CA GLN A 262 3.35 -27.41 -25.97
C GLN A 262 4.44 -26.77 -25.09
N ALA A 263 4.60 -27.22 -23.84
CA ALA A 263 5.65 -26.70 -22.96
C ALA A 263 7.06 -27.08 -23.42
N TRP A 264 7.24 -28.20 -24.15
CA TRP A 264 8.51 -28.51 -24.80
C TRP A 264 8.76 -27.60 -26.00
N HIS A 265 7.76 -27.37 -26.85
CA HIS A 265 7.85 -26.48 -28.02
C HIS A 265 8.21 -25.04 -27.61
N LEU A 266 7.61 -24.55 -26.53
CA LEU A 266 7.86 -23.22 -25.98
C LEU A 266 9.32 -22.97 -25.61
N ARG A 267 10.07 -24.01 -25.20
CA ARG A 267 11.48 -23.89 -24.81
C ARG A 267 12.44 -23.81 -26.01
N GLN A 268 11.95 -24.04 -27.22
CA GLN A 268 12.76 -24.00 -28.45
C GLN A 268 12.71 -22.65 -29.14
N VAL A 269 11.84 -21.74 -28.70
CA VAL A 269 11.75 -20.40 -29.26
C VAL A 269 12.90 -19.56 -28.70
N GLU A 270 13.83 -19.15 -29.56
CA GLU A 270 15.06 -18.43 -29.16
C GLU A 270 14.80 -16.98 -28.71
N ASP A 271 13.75 -16.34 -29.23
CA ASP A 271 13.44 -14.92 -29.02
C ASP A 271 12.52 -14.62 -27.80
N VAL A 272 12.29 -15.62 -26.94
CA VAL A 272 11.47 -15.46 -25.73
C VAL A 272 12.26 -15.76 -24.47
N ASN A 273 11.98 -15.02 -23.39
CA ASN A 273 12.61 -15.25 -22.10
C ASN A 273 11.65 -15.00 -20.93
N ALA A 274 12.05 -15.47 -19.74
CA ALA A 274 11.24 -15.45 -18.53
C ALA A 274 10.93 -14.05 -17.97
N HIS A 275 11.66 -13.01 -18.39
CA HIS A 275 11.53 -11.64 -17.89
C HIS A 275 10.72 -10.73 -18.82
N MET A 276 10.26 -11.26 -19.97
CA MET A 276 9.44 -10.50 -20.90
C MET A 276 8.04 -10.23 -20.34
N PRO A 277 7.40 -9.10 -20.72
CA PRO A 277 6.00 -8.87 -20.45
C PRO A 277 5.15 -10.02 -21.01
N ALA A 278 4.15 -10.48 -20.25
CA ALA A 278 3.34 -11.65 -20.62
C ALA A 278 2.67 -11.48 -21.99
N ILE A 279 2.16 -10.29 -22.30
CA ILE A 279 1.52 -10.00 -23.60
C ILE A 279 2.54 -10.11 -24.74
N GLU A 280 3.72 -9.52 -24.59
CA GLU A 280 4.78 -9.60 -25.61
C GLU A 280 5.23 -11.05 -25.82
N PHE A 281 5.43 -11.78 -24.72
CA PHE A 281 5.81 -13.19 -24.74
C PHE A 281 4.80 -14.04 -25.52
N TRP A 282 3.52 -13.98 -25.16
CA TRP A 282 2.47 -14.76 -25.83
C TRP A 282 2.23 -14.31 -27.27
N THR A 283 2.44 -13.03 -27.59
CA THR A 283 2.36 -12.52 -28.97
C THR A 283 3.47 -13.09 -29.85
N LYS A 284 4.73 -13.13 -29.36
CA LYS A 284 5.85 -13.73 -30.10
C LYS A 284 5.66 -15.22 -30.29
N ILE A 285 5.16 -15.92 -29.27
CA ILE A 285 4.81 -17.33 -29.36
C ILE A 285 3.74 -17.58 -30.42
N TYR A 286 2.67 -16.80 -30.41
CA TYR A 286 1.59 -16.93 -31.39
C TYR A 286 2.07 -16.66 -32.83
N ALA A 287 3.02 -15.73 -32.98
CA ALA A 287 3.63 -15.37 -34.25
C ALA A 287 4.73 -16.34 -34.71
N TYR A 288 5.23 -17.21 -33.83
CA TYR A 288 6.31 -18.14 -34.14
C TYR A 288 5.91 -19.08 -35.28
N ARG A 289 6.88 -19.45 -36.10
CA ARG A 289 6.73 -20.44 -37.16
C ARG A 289 7.96 -21.33 -37.08
N ASP A 290 7.74 -22.63 -37.04
CA ASP A 290 8.85 -23.58 -37.05
C ASP A 290 9.53 -23.65 -38.43
N VAL A 291 10.57 -24.48 -38.53
CA VAL A 291 11.37 -24.68 -39.75
C VAL A 291 10.52 -25.19 -40.93
N SER A 292 9.32 -25.73 -40.68
CA SER A 292 8.38 -26.18 -41.71
C SER A 292 7.36 -25.11 -42.12
N GLY A 293 7.39 -23.93 -41.49
CA GLY A 293 6.45 -22.84 -41.73
C GLY A 293 5.08 -23.05 -41.08
N ALA A 294 4.93 -24.09 -40.26
CA ALA A 294 3.72 -24.35 -39.49
C ALA A 294 3.76 -23.57 -38.16
N ASN A 295 2.57 -23.17 -37.69
CA ASN A 295 2.43 -22.76 -36.30
C ASN A 295 2.20 -24.03 -35.48
N SER A 296 3.26 -24.56 -34.89
CA SER A 296 3.24 -25.83 -34.14
C SER A 296 2.91 -25.64 -32.66
N MET A 297 2.18 -24.57 -32.32
CA MET A 297 1.68 -24.26 -30.96
C MET A 297 0.16 -24.22 -30.91
#